data_AF-A0A5N3S0L6-F1
#
_entry.id   AF-A0A5N3S0L6-F1
#
_cell.length_a   1.000
_cell.length_b   1.000
_cell.length_c   1.000
_cell.angle_alpha   90.00
_cell.angle_beta   90.00
_cell.angle_gamma   90.00
#
_symmetry.space_group_name_H-M   'P 1'
#
loop_
_entity.id
_entity.type
_entity.pdbx_description
1 polymer ?
#
loop_
_entity_poly.entity_id
_entity_poly.type
_entity_poly.pdbx_seq_one_letter_code
_entity_poly.pdbx_strand_id
1 'polypeptide(L)'
;MNFLKNLLKILFAIVVISLLAGVGYYFYDQYEQEKKDHFELSFATEKAWAWYDKYDRVQYRTLEENKTVLRKVKLNKNYVIYAYKNDDYSLTAMVKFLTKCKPNREIETSQTFSDGTPKVLKCNEKGDALHYQVKWNGKNTDFTWEENLDGFSLSENFTYWDFSKLDQEVTLSKAQ
;
A
#
# COMPACT_ATOMS: atom_id res chain seq x y z
N MET A 1 47.60 42.67 1.82
CA MET A 1 46.45 42.74 0.89
C MET A 1 46.23 41.46 0.06
N ASN A 2 47.29 40.76 -0.40
CA ASN A 2 47.14 39.50 -1.18
C ASN A 2 46.65 38.30 -0.36
N PHE A 3 47.04 38.20 0.92
CA PHE A 3 46.60 37.12 1.81
C PHE A 3 45.08 37.12 2.03
N LEU A 4 44.49 38.30 2.30
CA LEU A 4 43.05 38.46 2.49
C LEU A 4 42.26 38.09 1.23
N LYS A 5 42.75 38.46 0.04
CA LYS A 5 42.15 38.10 -1.25
C LYS A 5 42.19 36.60 -1.51
N ASN A 6 43.28 35.92 -1.16
CA ASN A 6 43.40 34.46 -1.30
C ASN A 6 42.51 33.72 -0.30
N LEU A 7 42.42 34.20 0.94
CA LEU A 7 41.51 33.64 1.95
C LEU A 7 40.04 33.74 1.49
N LEU A 8 39.64 34.88 0.94
CA LEU A 8 38.27 35.12 0.46
C LEU A 8 37.92 34.23 -0.74
N LYS A 9 38.89 33.97 -1.64
CA LYS A 9 38.74 32.98 -2.73
C LYS A 9 38.57 31.56 -2.21
N ILE A 10 39.34 31.15 -1.19
CA ILE A 10 39.22 29.83 -0.57
C ILE A 10 37.86 29.67 0.11
N LEU A 11 37.42 30.67 0.89
CA LEU A 11 36.10 30.66 1.53
C LEU A 11 34.98 30.58 0.48
N PHE A 12 35.07 31.35 -0.60
CA PHE A 12 34.11 31.26 -1.70
C PHE A 12 34.11 29.87 -2.34
N ALA A 13 35.29 29.28 -2.60
CA ALA A 13 35.39 27.93 -3.15
C ALA A 13 34.76 26.89 -2.21
N ILE A 14 34.98 26.99 -0.90
CA ILE A 14 34.35 26.11 0.10
C ILE A 14 32.82 26.24 0.04
N VAL A 15 32.30 27.47 0.04
CA VAL A 15 30.85 27.72 -0.05
C VAL A 15 30.26 27.11 -1.32
N VAL A 16 30.93 27.29 -2.46
CA VAL A 16 30.49 26.69 -3.74
C VAL A 16 30.50 25.16 -3.68
N ILE A 17 31.57 24.55 -3.14
CA ILE A 17 31.66 23.09 -3.00
C ILE A 17 30.56 22.57 -2.06
N SER A 18 30.32 23.24 -0.93
CA SER A 18 29.26 22.86 0.00
C SER A 18 27.87 22.97 -0.63
N LEU A 19 27.62 24.01 -1.42
CA LEU A 19 26.36 24.15 -2.18
C LEU A 19 26.20 23.03 -3.20
N LEU A 20 27.24 22.73 -3.98
CA LEU A 20 27.21 21.63 -4.96
C LEU A 20 27.00 20.27 -4.29
N ALA A 21 27.66 20.02 -3.15
CA ALA A 21 27.48 18.80 -2.38
C ALA A 21 26.05 18.69 -1.82
N GLY A 22 25.50 19.77 -1.28
CA GLY A 22 24.12 19.81 -0.76
C GLY A 22 23.08 19.57 -1.86
N VAL A 23 23.24 20.21 -3.01
CA VAL A 23 22.38 19.99 -4.18
C VAL A 23 22.51 18.57 -4.70
N GLY A 24 23.73 18.05 -4.81
CA GLY A 24 23.99 16.66 -5.23
C GLY A 24 23.34 15.64 -4.31
N TYR A 25 23.43 15.85 -2.99
CA TYR A 25 22.78 14.99 -2.00
C TYR A 25 21.25 15.05 -2.11
N TYR A 26 20.67 16.24 -2.27
CA TYR A 26 19.22 16.42 -2.43
C TYR A 26 18.69 15.65 -3.65
N PHE A 27 19.36 15.76 -4.81
CA PHE A 27 18.96 15.03 -6.00
C PHE A 27 19.15 13.51 -5.86
N TYR A 28 20.21 13.09 -5.17
CA TYR A 28 20.43 11.67 -4.89
C TYR A 28 19.33 11.08 -4.00
N ASP A 29 18.96 11.77 -2.91
CA ASP A 29 17.88 11.33 -2.02
C ASP A 29 16.54 11.26 -2.77
N GLN A 30 16.20 12.29 -3.56
CA GLN A 30 15.00 12.28 -4.40
C GLN A 30 14.96 11.08 -5.35
N TYR A 31 16.06 10.81 -6.05
CA TYR A 31 16.17 9.68 -6.96
C TYR A 31 15.96 8.33 -6.24
N GLU A 32 16.57 8.15 -5.06
CA GLU A 32 16.40 6.94 -4.26
C GLU A 32 14.95 6.77 -3.76
N GLN A 33 14.27 7.86 -3.39
CA GLN A 33 12.86 7.83 -3.01
C GLN A 33 11.97 7.45 -4.20
N GLU A 34 12.16 8.07 -5.36
CA GLU A 34 11.40 7.74 -6.57
C GLU A 34 11.57 6.27 -6.98
N LYS A 35 12.78 5.74 -6.88
CA LYS A 35 13.06 4.33 -7.16
C LYS A 35 12.32 3.40 -6.19
N LYS A 36 12.32 3.73 -4.88
CA LYS A 36 11.56 2.98 -3.87
C LYS A 36 10.06 3.05 -4.12
N ASP A 37 9.56 4.23 -4.47
CA ASP A 37 8.15 4.44 -4.76
C ASP A 37 7.71 3.64 -5.99
N HIS A 38 8.49 3.70 -7.07
CA HIS A 38 8.22 2.92 -8.27
C HIS A 38 8.26 1.42 -7.97
N PHE A 39 9.24 0.96 -7.18
CA PHE A 39 9.30 -0.43 -6.75
C PHE A 39 8.03 -0.83 -5.98
N GLU A 40 7.59 -0.02 -5.02
CA GLU A 40 6.39 -0.31 -4.24
C GLU A 40 5.10 -0.29 -5.08
N LEU A 41 4.96 0.67 -6.02
CA LEU A 41 3.85 0.73 -6.96
C LEU A 41 3.82 -0.45 -7.95
N SER A 42 4.96 -1.04 -8.27
CA SER A 42 5.06 -2.23 -9.14
C SER A 42 5.03 -3.56 -8.38
N PHE A 43 5.03 -3.53 -7.05
CA PHE A 43 5.12 -4.74 -6.24
C PHE A 43 3.86 -5.61 -6.37
N ALA A 44 4.09 -6.92 -6.60
CA ALA A 44 3.07 -7.97 -6.60
C ALA A 44 1.89 -7.77 -7.56
N THR A 45 2.09 -7.00 -8.63
CA THR A 45 1.03 -6.63 -9.58
C THR A 45 1.58 -6.46 -10.99
N GLU A 46 0.74 -6.69 -11.99
CA GLU A 46 0.99 -6.35 -13.39
C GLU A 46 0.26 -5.06 -13.79
N LYS A 47 -0.52 -4.48 -12.87
CA LYS A 47 -1.36 -3.31 -13.12
C LYS A 47 -0.64 -2.06 -12.63
N ALA A 48 -0.86 -0.94 -13.30
CA ALA A 48 -0.36 0.35 -12.84
C ALA A 48 -1.15 0.81 -11.60
N TRP A 49 -0.42 1.31 -10.61
CA TRP A 49 -0.96 1.93 -9.41
C TRP A 49 -0.39 3.33 -9.26
N ALA A 50 -1.14 4.20 -8.59
CA ALA A 50 -0.71 5.54 -8.23
C ALA A 50 -0.84 5.75 -6.72
N TRP A 51 -0.13 6.75 -6.20
CA TRP A 51 -0.28 7.15 -4.80
C TRP A 51 -1.63 7.82 -4.60
N TYR A 52 -2.40 7.31 -3.64
CA TYR A 52 -3.59 7.97 -3.13
C TYR A 52 -3.20 8.89 -1.97
N ASP A 53 -2.48 8.31 -1.02
CA ASP A 53 -1.84 9.00 0.08
C ASP A 53 -0.40 8.49 0.20
N LYS A 54 0.57 9.34 -0.17
CA LYS A 54 1.99 8.98 -0.11
C LYS A 54 2.52 8.93 1.33
N TYR A 55 1.93 9.70 2.25
CA TYR A 55 2.32 9.74 3.65
C TYR A 55 1.94 8.42 4.34
N ASP A 56 0.68 7.99 4.18
CA ASP A 56 0.19 6.73 4.74
C ASP A 56 0.49 5.50 3.86
N ARG A 57 1.22 5.68 2.76
CA ARG A 57 1.59 4.66 1.76
C ARG A 57 0.37 3.94 1.17
N VAL A 58 -0.75 4.64 1.06
CA VAL A 58 -1.97 4.13 0.43
C VAL A 58 -1.91 4.45 -1.07
N GLN A 59 -2.20 3.44 -1.86
CA GLN A 59 -2.16 3.50 -3.31
C GLN A 59 -3.56 3.22 -3.85
N TYR A 60 -3.85 3.67 -5.06
CA TYR A 60 -5.12 3.39 -5.69
C TYR A 60 -4.97 2.99 -7.15
N ARG A 61 -6.03 2.36 -7.65
CA ARG A 61 -6.27 2.14 -9.06
C ARG A 61 -7.77 2.22 -9.33
N THR A 62 -8.14 2.82 -10.45
CA THR A 62 -9.51 2.81 -10.96
C THR A 62 -9.70 1.61 -11.89
N LEU A 63 -10.78 0.86 -11.69
CA LEU A 63 -11.21 -0.26 -12.53
C LEU A 63 -12.09 0.24 -13.69
N GLU A 64 -12.38 -0.63 -14.66
CA GLU A 64 -13.10 -0.28 -15.91
C GLU A 64 -14.52 0.29 -15.66
N GLU A 65 -15.12 0.04 -14.50
CA GLU A 65 -16.43 0.55 -14.09
C GLU A 65 -16.36 1.80 -13.19
N ASN A 66 -15.27 2.58 -13.25
CA ASN A 66 -14.99 3.71 -12.35
C ASN A 66 -14.93 3.36 -10.84
N LYS A 67 -14.90 2.07 -10.49
CA LYS A 67 -14.69 1.63 -9.11
C LYS A 67 -13.22 1.77 -8.74
N THR A 68 -12.92 2.49 -7.67
CA THR A 68 -11.58 2.57 -7.12
C THR A 68 -11.32 1.36 -6.21
N VAL A 69 -10.07 0.88 -6.21
CA VAL A 69 -9.56 -0.03 -5.19
C VAL A 69 -8.37 0.65 -4.54
N LEU A 70 -8.37 0.70 -3.21
CA LEU A 70 -7.21 1.13 -2.43
C LEU A 70 -6.34 -0.08 -2.11
N ARG A 71 -5.04 0.14 -1.96
CA ARG A 71 -4.13 -0.88 -1.46
C ARG A 71 -3.00 -0.29 -0.63
N LYS A 72 -2.37 -1.15 0.16
CA LYS A 72 -1.13 -0.86 0.87
C LYS A 72 -0.20 -2.05 0.81
N VAL A 73 1.07 -1.81 0.52
CA VAL A 73 2.08 -2.84 0.37
C VAL A 73 2.92 -2.92 1.65
N LYS A 74 3.12 -4.14 2.16
CA LYS A 74 4.03 -4.39 3.29
C LYS A 74 5.26 -5.12 2.78
N LEU A 75 6.19 -4.37 2.18
CA LEU A 75 7.39 -4.91 1.53
C LEU A 75 8.17 -5.88 2.44
N ASN A 76 8.43 -5.49 3.69
CA ASN A 76 9.19 -6.31 4.63
C ASN A 76 8.48 -7.60 5.07
N LYS A 77 7.16 -7.70 4.88
CA LYS A 77 6.34 -8.85 5.29
C LYS A 77 5.78 -9.63 4.09
N ASN A 78 6.14 -9.25 2.86
CA ASN A 78 5.73 -9.92 1.61
C ASN A 78 4.21 -10.12 1.47
N TYR A 79 3.42 -9.12 1.82
CA TYR A 79 1.98 -9.12 1.53
C TYR A 79 1.46 -7.76 1.09
N VAL A 80 0.28 -7.79 0.46
CA VAL A 80 -0.44 -6.60 0.00
C VAL A 80 -1.87 -6.66 0.52
N ILE A 81 -2.36 -5.55 1.04
CA ILE A 81 -3.76 -5.38 1.44
C ILE A 81 -4.47 -4.56 0.40
N TYR A 82 -5.65 -5.00 0.01
CA TYR A 82 -6.57 -4.29 -0.88
C TYR A 82 -7.85 -4.00 -0.10
N ALA A 83 -8.47 -2.85 -0.36
CA ALA A 83 -9.72 -2.45 0.25
C ALA A 83 -10.59 -1.70 -0.75
N TYR A 84 -11.89 -1.96 -0.73
CA TYR A 84 -12.88 -1.25 -1.52
C TYR A 84 -14.24 -1.26 -0.82
N LYS A 85 -15.10 -0.30 -1.16
CA LYS A 85 -16.48 -0.24 -0.67
C LYS A 85 -17.42 -0.94 -1.65
N ASN A 86 -18.36 -1.70 -1.11
CA ASN A 86 -19.47 -2.27 -1.88
C ASN A 86 -20.63 -1.26 -1.96
N ASP A 87 -21.62 -1.54 -2.81
CA ASP A 87 -22.75 -0.62 -3.05
C ASP A 87 -23.62 -0.39 -1.79
N ASP A 88 -23.55 -1.26 -0.79
CA ASP A 88 -24.20 -1.11 0.52
C ASP A 88 -23.37 -0.32 1.55
N TYR A 89 -22.26 0.32 1.12
CA TYR A 89 -21.21 0.95 1.93
C TYR A 89 -20.40 0.04 2.85
N SER A 90 -20.62 -1.28 2.81
CA SER A 90 -19.76 -2.21 3.52
C SER A 90 -18.33 -2.18 2.97
N LEU A 91 -17.36 -2.42 3.84
CA LEU A 91 -15.95 -2.52 3.46
C LEU A 91 -15.61 -3.98 3.15
N THR A 92 -15.09 -4.25 1.96
CA THR A 92 -14.40 -5.51 1.67
C THR A 92 -12.90 -5.25 1.68
N ALA A 93 -12.16 -6.06 2.42
CA ALA A 93 -10.71 -6.10 2.35
C ALA A 93 -10.21 -7.49 1.97
N MET A 94 -9.10 -7.52 1.23
CA MET A 94 -8.41 -8.73 0.85
C MET A 94 -6.92 -8.56 1.15
N VAL A 95 -6.33 -9.58 1.76
CA VAL A 95 -4.87 -9.69 1.88
C VAL A 95 -4.37 -10.69 0.84
N LYS A 96 -3.24 -10.38 0.22
CA LYS A 96 -2.49 -11.26 -0.68
C LYS A 96 -1.13 -11.52 -0.06
N PHE A 97 -0.91 -12.70 0.49
CA PHE A 97 0.38 -13.18 0.97
C PHE A 97 1.16 -13.77 -0.20
N LEU A 98 2.37 -13.28 -0.46
CA LEU A 98 3.23 -13.79 -1.53
C LEU A 98 3.97 -15.02 -1.04
N THR A 99 3.45 -16.18 -1.42
CA THR A 99 4.01 -17.47 -1.05
C THR A 99 3.58 -18.52 -2.06
N LYS A 100 4.44 -19.50 -2.31
CA LYS A 100 4.12 -20.61 -3.21
C LYS A 100 3.05 -21.49 -2.57
N CYS A 101 2.05 -21.85 -3.35
CA CYS A 101 0.96 -22.72 -2.93
C CYS A 101 0.45 -23.58 -4.09
N LYS A 102 -0.34 -24.60 -3.79
CA LYS A 102 -0.96 -25.43 -4.83
C LYS A 102 -2.08 -24.63 -5.52
N PRO A 103 -2.01 -24.39 -6.84
CA PRO A 103 -3.00 -23.57 -7.55
C PRO A 103 -4.44 -23.96 -7.25
N ASN A 104 -5.31 -22.95 -7.08
CA ASN A 104 -6.75 -23.09 -6.85
C ASN A 104 -7.13 -23.92 -5.62
N ARG A 105 -6.19 -24.16 -4.70
CA ARG A 105 -6.46 -24.87 -3.46
C ARG A 105 -7.00 -23.92 -2.40
N GLU A 106 -8.04 -24.38 -1.71
CA GLU A 106 -8.52 -23.79 -0.47
C GLU A 106 -7.86 -24.49 0.73
N ILE A 107 -7.54 -23.72 1.75
CA ILE A 107 -6.90 -24.16 3.00
C ILE A 107 -7.75 -23.60 4.13
N GLU A 108 -8.51 -24.48 4.78
CA GLU A 108 -9.18 -24.15 6.04
C GLU A 108 -8.13 -23.95 7.13
N THR A 109 -8.26 -22.85 7.87
CA THR A 109 -7.36 -22.51 8.96
C THR A 109 -7.95 -22.97 10.30
N SER A 110 -7.12 -23.03 11.34
CA SER A 110 -7.58 -23.27 12.70
C SER A 110 -8.43 -22.14 13.27
N GLN A 111 -8.41 -20.97 12.63
CA GLN A 111 -9.17 -19.79 13.06
C GLN A 111 -10.58 -19.82 12.49
N THR A 112 -11.54 -19.38 13.29
CA THR A 112 -12.95 -19.31 12.90
C THR A 112 -13.49 -17.88 13.00
N PHE A 113 -14.56 -17.60 12.27
CA PHE A 113 -15.43 -16.46 12.54
C PHE A 113 -16.20 -16.68 13.85
N SER A 114 -16.89 -15.65 14.32
CA SER A 114 -17.68 -15.70 15.56
C SER A 114 -18.84 -16.72 15.51
N ASP A 115 -19.27 -17.12 14.32
CA ASP A 115 -20.29 -18.14 14.09
C ASP A 115 -19.72 -19.58 14.04
N GLY A 116 -18.41 -19.73 14.19
CA GLY A 116 -17.71 -21.01 14.13
C GLY A 116 -17.27 -21.44 12.72
N THR A 117 -17.60 -20.67 11.68
CA THR A 117 -17.17 -20.98 10.31
C THR A 117 -15.64 -20.83 10.18
N PRO A 118 -14.91 -21.80 9.62
CA PRO A 118 -13.47 -21.69 9.40
C PRO A 118 -13.12 -20.53 8.47
N LYS A 119 -12.04 -19.82 8.80
CA LYS A 119 -11.43 -18.85 7.88
C LYS A 119 -10.62 -19.62 6.84
N VAL A 120 -10.80 -19.28 5.56
CA VAL A 120 -10.21 -20.02 4.44
C VAL A 120 -9.22 -19.15 3.68
N LEU A 121 -7.98 -19.64 3.56
CA LEU A 121 -6.99 -19.11 2.62
C LEU A 121 -7.16 -19.78 1.26
N LYS A 122 -7.14 -19.00 0.19
CA LYS A 122 -7.27 -19.50 -1.18
C LYS A 122 -6.01 -19.23 -1.97
N CYS A 123 -5.47 -20.24 -2.62
CA CYS A 123 -4.36 -20.08 -3.54
C CYS A 123 -4.84 -19.59 -4.90
N ASN A 124 -4.15 -18.63 -5.50
CA ASN A 124 -4.47 -18.16 -6.84
C ASN A 124 -4.13 -19.20 -7.93
N GLU A 125 -4.60 -18.96 -9.14
CA GLU A 125 -4.37 -19.85 -10.30
C GLU A 125 -2.88 -20.03 -10.65
N LYS A 126 -2.05 -19.02 -10.37
CA LYS A 126 -0.60 -19.07 -10.64
C LYS A 126 0.18 -19.89 -9.61
N GLY A 127 -0.40 -20.15 -8.43
CA GLY A 127 0.27 -20.86 -7.34
C GLY A 127 1.34 -20.03 -6.62
N ASP A 128 1.31 -18.70 -6.73
CA ASP A 128 2.34 -17.80 -6.20
C ASP A 128 1.83 -16.89 -5.07
N ALA A 129 0.55 -16.96 -4.73
CA ALA A 129 -0.01 -16.23 -3.61
C ALA A 129 -1.23 -16.90 -2.97
N LEU A 130 -1.32 -16.75 -1.64
CA LEU A 130 -2.53 -17.02 -0.87
C LEU A 130 -3.30 -15.72 -0.65
N HIS A 131 -4.63 -15.79 -0.76
CA HIS A 131 -5.50 -14.67 -0.45
C HIS A 131 -6.55 -15.03 0.60
N TYR A 132 -6.88 -14.05 1.43
CA TYR A 132 -7.97 -14.11 2.39
C TYR A 132 -8.77 -12.81 2.30
N GLN A 133 -10.09 -12.93 2.32
CA GLN A 133 -11.02 -11.83 2.14
C GLN A 133 -12.02 -11.80 3.28
N VAL A 134 -12.34 -10.61 3.74
CA VAL A 134 -13.33 -10.34 4.78
C VAL A 134 -14.19 -9.15 4.37
N LYS A 135 -15.44 -9.15 4.82
CA LYS A 135 -16.41 -8.07 4.60
C LYS A 135 -16.95 -7.61 5.96
N TRP A 136 -16.90 -6.31 6.22
CA TRP A 136 -17.55 -5.70 7.39
C TRP A 136 -18.77 -4.91 6.96
N ASN A 137 -19.90 -5.19 7.59
CA ASN A 137 -21.14 -4.47 7.33
C ASN A 137 -21.11 -3.07 7.95
N GLY A 138 -21.80 -2.13 7.32
CA GLY A 138 -21.90 -0.76 7.77
C GLY A 138 -20.83 0.18 7.22
N LYS A 139 -20.96 1.47 7.55
CA LYS A 139 -20.13 2.54 7.00
C LYS A 139 -18.79 2.73 7.71
N ASN A 140 -18.71 2.34 9.00
CA ASN A 140 -17.55 2.61 9.83
C ASN A 140 -16.29 1.94 9.26
N THR A 141 -15.20 2.70 9.19
CA THR A 141 -13.85 2.24 8.78
C THR A 141 -12.79 2.54 9.84
N ASP A 142 -13.19 3.09 10.99
CA ASP A 142 -12.31 3.38 12.12
C ASP A 142 -12.13 2.12 12.98
N PHE A 143 -11.25 1.22 12.53
CA PHE A 143 -10.85 0.01 13.24
C PHE A 143 -9.55 -0.57 12.67
N THR A 144 -8.97 -1.52 13.42
CA THR A 144 -7.82 -2.32 12.97
C THR A 144 -8.27 -3.71 12.55
N TRP A 145 -7.85 -4.14 11.36
CA TRP A 145 -7.99 -5.51 10.89
C TRP A 145 -6.76 -6.32 11.27
N GLU A 146 -6.93 -7.30 12.16
CA GLU A 146 -5.86 -8.20 12.58
C GLU A 146 -6.26 -9.66 12.38
N GLU A 147 -5.32 -10.46 11.89
CA GLU A 147 -5.50 -11.89 11.67
C GLU A 147 -4.22 -12.65 11.95
N ASN A 148 -4.36 -13.90 12.38
CA ASN A 148 -3.28 -14.89 12.41
C ASN A 148 -3.78 -16.23 11.84
N LEU A 149 -3.64 -16.39 10.54
CA LEU A 149 -4.17 -17.51 9.77
C LEU A 149 -3.12 -18.63 9.68
N ASP A 150 -2.86 -19.30 10.80
CA ASP A 150 -1.89 -20.41 10.91
C ASP A 150 -0.48 -20.04 10.45
N GLY A 151 0.03 -18.90 10.95
CA GLY A 151 1.35 -18.37 10.60
C GLY A 151 1.33 -17.30 9.51
N PHE A 152 0.19 -17.11 8.83
CA PHE A 152 -0.03 -15.94 7.97
C PHE A 152 -0.71 -14.83 8.77
N SER A 153 0.11 -13.94 9.33
CA SER A 153 -0.38 -12.83 10.16
C SER A 153 -0.46 -11.51 9.39
N LEU A 154 -1.50 -10.74 9.66
CA LEU A 154 -1.61 -9.35 9.20
C LEU A 154 -2.13 -8.46 10.34
N SER A 155 -1.75 -7.19 10.30
CA SER A 155 -2.37 -6.12 11.08
C SER A 155 -2.34 -4.86 10.23
N GLU A 156 -3.52 -4.26 10.01
CA GLU A 156 -3.69 -3.02 9.27
C GLU A 156 -4.74 -2.15 9.94
N ASN A 157 -4.36 -0.90 10.19
CA ASN A 157 -5.24 0.07 10.81
C ASN A 157 -5.92 0.91 9.73
N PHE A 158 -7.22 0.72 9.54
CA PHE A 158 -8.03 1.43 8.55
C PHE A 158 -8.44 2.84 9.01
N THR A 159 -8.22 3.22 10.27
CA THR A 159 -8.43 4.60 10.76
C THR A 159 -7.64 5.63 9.96
N TYR A 160 -6.46 5.27 9.46
CA TYR A 160 -5.58 6.17 8.69
C TYR A 160 -5.79 6.09 7.18
N TRP A 161 -6.77 5.31 6.72
CA TRP A 161 -7.09 5.24 5.31
C TRP A 161 -8.22 6.23 5.03
N ASP A 162 -8.04 7.08 4.03
CA ASP A 162 -9.12 7.93 3.54
C ASP A 162 -9.99 7.16 2.54
N PHE A 163 -11.21 6.83 2.95
CA PHE A 163 -12.23 6.15 2.15
C PHE A 163 -13.21 7.11 1.46
N SER A 164 -13.04 8.43 1.58
CA SER A 164 -14.00 9.43 1.09
C SER A 164 -14.33 9.28 -0.39
N LYS A 165 -13.32 9.01 -1.23
CA LYS A 165 -13.52 8.75 -2.66
C LYS A 165 -14.38 7.51 -2.91
N LEU A 166 -14.15 6.43 -2.17
CA LEU A 166 -14.95 5.21 -2.29
C LEU A 166 -16.39 5.43 -1.84
N ASP A 167 -16.61 6.20 -0.78
CA ASP A 167 -17.96 6.56 -0.32
C ASP A 167 -18.68 7.46 -1.33
N GLN A 168 -17.96 8.37 -2.01
CA GLN A 168 -18.49 9.18 -3.10
C GLN A 168 -18.92 8.29 -4.29
N GLU A 169 -18.09 7.32 -4.68
CA GLU A 169 -18.41 6.38 -5.77
C GLU A 169 -19.67 5.57 -5.47
N VAL A 170 -19.82 5.05 -4.23
CA VAL A 170 -21.04 4.35 -3.79
C VAL A 170 -22.27 5.25 -3.76
N THR A 171 -22.09 6.53 -3.46
CA THR A 171 -23.20 7.49 -3.46
C THR A 171 -23.65 7.82 -4.88
N LEU A 172 -22.70 8.02 -5.80
CA LEU A 172 -22.96 8.30 -7.20
C LEU A 172 -23.60 7.10 -7.93
N SER A 173 -23.20 5.87 -7.61
CA SER A 173 -23.78 4.67 -8.21
C SER A 173 -25.26 4.47 -7.87
N LYS A 174 -25.75 5.06 -6.76
CA LYS A 174 -27.17 5.04 -6.36
C LYS A 174 -28.01 6.12 -7.00
N ALA A 175 -27.39 7.13 -7.60
CA ALA A 175 -28.08 8.23 -8.26
C ALA A 175 -28.40 7.96 -9.75
N GLN A 176 -27.96 6.80 -10.26
CA GLN A 176 -28.22 6.30 -11.62
C GLN A 176 -29.34 5.27 -11.58
#